data_AF-A0A971B9V9-F1
#
_entry.id   AF-A0A971B9V9-F1
#
_cell.length_a   1.000
_cell.length_b   1.000
_cell.length_c   1.000
_cell.angle_alpha   90.00
_cell.angle_beta   90.00
_cell.angle_gamma   90.00
#
_symmetry.space_group_name_H-M   'P 1'
#
loop_
_entity.id
_entity.type
_entity.pdbx_description
1 polymer ?
#
loop_
_entity_poly.entity_id
_entity_poly.type
_entity_poly.pdbx_seq_one_letter_code
_entity_poly.pdbx_strand_id
1 'polypeptide(L)'
;MYQIEKNRFWSSLDWPILLVYLALCVIGCLSIYGASYDFEQPGFFDLTQRSGKQFMWFSLALFIGVVILFMDSNKYFTWAFIAYGALMVLMVATIFLAQDIKGSRSWLVFGPIHLQPAEFAKVATALALSRVMGSYTFSMKRLNDALLVAFLL
;
A
#
# COMPACT_ATOMS: atom_id res chain seq x y z
N MET A 1 -22.55 -17.97 20.94
CA MET A 1 -22.00 -16.59 20.94
C MET A 1 -20.88 -16.41 19.92
N TYR A 2 -19.82 -17.23 19.93
CA TYR A 2 -18.64 -17.10 19.04
C TYR A 2 -18.90 -17.28 17.53
N GLN A 3 -19.92 -18.05 17.15
CA GLN A 3 -20.24 -18.29 15.72
C GLN A 3 -20.96 -17.12 15.03
N ILE A 4 -21.62 -16.23 15.78
CA ILE A 4 -22.39 -15.11 15.19
C ILE A 4 -21.46 -13.94 14.79
N GLU A 5 -20.36 -13.72 15.50
CA GLU A 5 -19.36 -12.71 15.10
C GLU A 5 -18.56 -13.13 13.86
N LYS A 6 -18.20 -14.42 13.73
CA LYS A 6 -17.41 -14.89 12.58
C LYS A 6 -18.18 -14.73 11.27
N ASN A 7 -19.48 -15.02 11.24
CA ASN A 7 -20.31 -14.82 10.06
C ASN A 7 -20.45 -13.34 9.68
N ARG A 8 -20.34 -12.42 10.66
CA ARG A 8 -20.41 -10.97 10.42
C ARG A 8 -19.17 -10.44 9.72
N PHE A 9 -17.98 -10.95 10.04
CA PHE A 9 -16.72 -10.56 9.41
C PHE A 9 -16.66 -10.95 7.92
N TRP A 10 -17.01 -12.21 7.60
CA TRP A 10 -17.05 -12.67 6.20
C TRP A 10 -18.20 -12.03 5.41
N SER A 11 -19.28 -11.62 6.08
CA SER A 11 -20.41 -10.93 5.45
C SER A 11 -20.22 -9.42 5.31
N SER A 12 -19.32 -8.80 6.08
CA SER A 12 -18.98 -7.37 5.95
C SER A 12 -17.93 -7.08 4.88
N LEU A 13 -17.33 -8.13 4.32
CA LEU A 13 -16.29 -8.00 3.30
C LEU A 13 -16.96 -7.86 1.93
N ASP A 14 -16.64 -6.79 1.21
CA ASP A 14 -17.19 -6.51 -0.12
C ASP A 14 -16.61 -7.47 -1.17
N TRP A 15 -17.18 -8.67 -1.22
CA TRP A 15 -16.79 -9.74 -2.15
C TRP A 15 -16.71 -9.31 -3.63
N PRO A 16 -17.63 -8.49 -4.16
CA PRO A 16 -17.53 -8.05 -5.55
C PRO A 16 -16.26 -7.25 -5.83
N ILE A 17 -15.88 -6.35 -4.91
CA ILE A 17 -14.67 -5.52 -5.05
C ILE A 17 -13.42 -6.39 -4.97
N LEU A 18 -13.39 -7.33 -4.02
CA LEU A 18 -12.27 -8.26 -3.87
C LEU A 18 -12.08 -9.12 -5.13
N LEU A 19 -13.17 -9.63 -5.72
CA LEU A 19 -13.12 -10.47 -6.91
C LEU A 19 -12.62 -9.68 -8.12
N VAL A 20 -13.13 -8.47 -8.33
CA VAL A 20 -12.65 -7.57 -9.40
C VAL A 20 -11.18 -7.24 -9.22
N TYR A 21 -10.73 -6.94 -8.00
CA TYR A 21 -9.32 -6.70 -7.69
C TYR A 21 -8.44 -7.89 -8.06
N LEU A 22 -8.80 -9.11 -7.62
CA LEU A 22 -8.05 -10.32 -7.93
C LEU A 22 -8.02 -10.61 -9.43
N ALA A 23 -9.13 -10.42 -10.14
CA ALA A 23 -9.19 -10.60 -11.59
C ALA A 23 -8.23 -9.64 -12.31
N LEU A 24 -8.20 -8.36 -11.93
CA LEU A 24 -7.27 -7.38 -12.49
C LEU A 24 -5.81 -7.75 -12.22
N CYS A 25 -5.48 -8.21 -11.01
CA CYS A 25 -4.13 -8.66 -10.68
C CYS A 25 -3.68 -9.87 -11.52
N VAL A 26 -4.56 -10.86 -11.71
CA VAL A 26 -4.26 -12.05 -12.53
C VAL A 26 -4.03 -11.65 -13.98
N ILE A 27 -4.91 -10.81 -14.55
CA ILE A 27 -4.75 -10.29 -15.92
C ILE A 27 -3.44 -9.51 -16.05
N GLY A 28 -3.09 -8.69 -15.05
CA GLY A 28 -1.81 -7.98 -15.01
C GLY A 28 -0.60 -8.92 -15.00
N CYS A 29 -0.63 -9.97 -14.18
CA CYS A 29 0.44 -10.98 -14.13
C CYS A 29 0.58 -11.70 -15.48
N LEU A 30 -0.53 -12.11 -16.09
CA LEU A 30 -0.55 -12.75 -17.40
C LEU A 30 -0.01 -11.83 -18.51
N SER A 31 -0.37 -10.55 -18.46
CA SER A 31 0.14 -9.53 -19.40
C SER A 31 1.66 -9.37 -19.31
N ILE A 32 2.22 -9.32 -18.09
CA ILE A 32 3.67 -9.21 -17.89
C ILE A 32 4.38 -10.49 -18.34
N TYR A 33 3.80 -11.65 -18.07
CA TYR A 33 4.31 -12.93 -18.56
C TYR A 33 4.34 -12.95 -20.10
N GLY A 34 3.26 -12.55 -20.76
CA GLY A 34 3.20 -12.49 -22.23
C GLY A 34 4.19 -11.49 -22.84
N ALA A 35 4.41 -10.34 -22.22
CA ALA A 35 5.32 -9.31 -22.71
C ALA A 35 6.81 -9.61 -22.44
N SER A 36 7.12 -10.48 -21.46
CA SER A 36 8.49 -10.84 -21.07
C SER A 36 8.84 -12.29 -21.39
N TYR A 37 8.03 -12.95 -22.23
CA TYR A 37 8.22 -14.33 -22.63
C TYR A 37 9.43 -14.42 -23.56
N ASP A 38 10.50 -15.03 -23.07
CA ASP A 38 11.71 -15.28 -23.81
C ASP A 38 11.86 -16.79 -24.02
N PHE A 39 12.07 -17.22 -25.27
CA PHE A 39 12.01 -18.64 -25.65
C PHE A 39 13.22 -19.45 -25.17
N GLU A 40 14.29 -18.79 -24.70
CA GLU A 40 15.56 -19.42 -24.31
C GLU A 40 15.63 -19.85 -22.84
N GLN A 41 14.72 -19.38 -21.97
CA GLN A 41 14.68 -19.77 -20.55
C GLN A 41 13.23 -20.11 -20.11
N PRO A 42 12.78 -21.36 -20.26
CA PRO A 42 11.38 -21.77 -20.02
C PRO A 42 11.01 -21.92 -18.53
N GLY A 43 11.76 -21.29 -17.62
CA GLY A 43 11.53 -21.39 -16.18
C GLY A 43 10.40 -20.48 -15.71
N PHE A 44 9.16 -20.99 -15.68
CA PHE A 44 8.01 -20.25 -15.12
C PHE A 44 8.22 -19.75 -13.68
N PHE A 45 9.08 -20.44 -12.90
CA PHE A 45 9.44 -20.10 -11.52
C PHE A 45 10.83 -19.48 -11.37
N ASP A 46 11.46 -19.01 -12.44
CA ASP A 46 12.75 -18.35 -12.31
C ASP A 46 12.58 -16.95 -11.71
N LEU A 47 13.01 -16.80 -10.45
CA LEU A 47 12.97 -15.56 -9.68
C LEU A 47 13.93 -14.48 -10.23
N THR A 48 14.80 -14.84 -11.18
CA THR A 48 15.66 -13.89 -11.89
C THR A 48 14.91 -13.12 -12.98
N GLN A 49 13.89 -13.75 -13.60
CA GLN A 49 13.08 -13.16 -14.65
C GLN A 49 12.06 -12.17 -14.09
N ARG A 50 11.70 -11.15 -14.89
CA ARG A 50 10.74 -10.11 -14.50
C ARG A 50 9.38 -10.69 -14.10
N SER A 51 8.96 -11.78 -14.73
CA SER A 51 7.71 -12.47 -14.42
C SER A 51 7.74 -13.14 -13.04
N GLY A 52 8.81 -13.86 -12.71
CA GLY A 52 8.98 -14.48 -11.39
C GLY A 52 8.99 -13.45 -10.24
N LYS A 53 9.64 -12.30 -10.46
CA LYS A 53 9.61 -11.19 -9.47
C LYS A 53 8.20 -10.65 -9.27
N GLN A 54 7.40 -10.48 -10.32
CA GLN A 54 6.02 -10.00 -10.20
C GLN A 54 5.12 -10.99 -9.45
N PHE A 55 5.27 -12.29 -9.70
CA PHE A 55 4.53 -13.31 -8.96
C PHE A 55 4.88 -13.32 -7.46
N MET A 56 6.17 -13.16 -7.13
CA MET A 56 6.63 -13.03 -5.74
C MET A 56 6.04 -11.80 -5.05
N TRP A 57 6.07 -10.62 -5.70
CA TRP A 57 5.49 -9.39 -5.16
C TRP A 57 3.98 -9.47 -5.01
N PHE A 58 3.28 -10.08 -5.98
CA PHE A 58 1.84 -10.33 -5.88
C PHE A 58 1.49 -11.22 -4.68
N SER A 59 2.22 -12.32 -4.52
CA SER A 59 2.02 -13.25 -3.40
C SER A 59 2.29 -12.58 -2.05
N LEU A 60 3.36 -11.78 -1.96
CA LEU A 60 3.68 -10.99 -0.77
C LEU A 60 2.59 -9.95 -0.45
N ALA A 61 2.10 -9.23 -1.47
CA ALA A 61 1.02 -8.26 -1.31
C ALA A 61 -0.28 -8.92 -0.81
N LEU A 62 -0.61 -10.10 -1.33
CA LEU A 62 -1.79 -10.86 -0.90
C LEU A 62 -1.64 -11.31 0.57
N PHE A 63 -0.46 -11.82 0.94
CA PHE A 63 -0.17 -12.17 2.33
C PHE A 63 -0.30 -10.98 3.28
N ILE A 64 0.30 -9.83 2.93
CA ILE A 64 0.20 -8.59 3.72
C ILE A 64 -1.26 -8.13 3.81
N GLY A 65 -2.03 -8.20 2.72
CA GLY A 65 -3.45 -7.84 2.71
C GLY A 65 -4.27 -8.69 3.69
N VAL A 66 -4.01 -10.00 3.76
CA VAL A 66 -4.65 -10.90 4.73
C VAL A 66 -4.28 -10.51 6.16
N VAL A 67 -3.00 -10.21 6.44
CA VAL A 67 -2.57 -9.74 7.77
C VAL A 67 -3.27 -8.45 8.18
N ILE A 68 -3.40 -7.50 7.25
CA ILE A 68 -4.11 -6.21 7.46
C ILE A 68 -5.59 -6.46 7.79
N LEU A 69 -6.26 -7.40 7.11
CA LEU A 69 -7.66 -7.77 7.38
C LEU A 69 -7.88 -8.36 8.79
N PHE A 70 -6.88 -9.05 9.34
CA PHE A 70 -6.93 -9.58 10.71
C PHE A 70 -6.58 -8.54 11.78
N MET A 71 -6.08 -7.36 11.39
CA MET A 71 -5.67 -6.33 12.34
C MET A 71 -6.84 -5.39 12.69
N ASP A 72 -6.95 -5.07 13.97
CA ASP A 72 -8.04 -4.26 14.53
C ASP A 72 -7.97 -2.78 14.08
N SER A 73 -9.11 -2.21 13.71
CA SER A 73 -9.27 -0.86 13.16
C SER A 73 -8.79 0.24 14.11
N ASN A 74 -8.96 0.05 15.42
CA ASN A 74 -8.55 1.03 16.43
C ASN A 74 -7.03 1.23 16.49
N LYS A 75 -6.24 0.20 16.17
CA LYS A 75 -4.77 0.30 16.18
C LYS A 75 -4.29 1.23 15.07
N TYR A 76 -4.95 1.25 13.91
CA TYR A 76 -4.56 2.12 12.81
C TYR A 76 -4.62 3.60 13.20
N PHE A 77 -5.64 4.04 13.93
CA PHE A 77 -5.79 5.45 14.30
C PHE A 77 -4.71 5.97 15.26
N THR A 78 -4.23 5.14 16.20
CA THR A 78 -3.15 5.53 17.12
C THR A 78 -1.79 5.58 16.41
N TRP A 79 -1.54 4.62 15.52
CA TRP A 79 -0.28 4.54 14.78
C TRP A 79 -0.22 5.48 13.57
N ALA A 80 -1.36 6.00 13.11
CA ALA A 80 -1.47 6.88 11.94
C ALA A 80 -0.54 8.09 12.00
N PHE A 81 -0.56 8.84 13.10
CA PHE A 81 0.25 10.06 13.24
C PHE A 81 1.74 9.75 13.35
N ILE A 82 2.12 8.68 14.04
CA ILE A 82 3.51 8.23 14.16
C ILE A 82 4.02 7.78 12.79
N ALA A 83 3.23 6.98 12.07
CA ALA A 83 3.57 6.50 10.74
C ALA A 83 3.67 7.66 9.73
N TYR A 84 2.75 8.62 9.76
CA TYR A 84 2.79 9.81 8.92
C TYR A 84 4.06 10.63 9.17
N GLY A 85 4.36 10.96 10.43
CA GLY A 85 5.56 11.73 10.78
C GLY A 85 6.85 11.02 10.36
N ALA A 86 6.95 9.71 10.63
CA ALA A 86 8.11 8.90 10.25
C ALA A 86 8.30 8.84 8.72
N LEU A 87 7.21 8.69 7.96
CA LEU A 87 7.26 8.61 6.50
C LEU A 87 7.58 9.96 5.86
N MET A 88 7.09 11.07 6.42
CA MET A 88 7.47 12.42 5.98
C MET A 88 8.97 12.67 6.16
N VAL A 89 9.52 12.30 7.33
CA VAL A 89 10.97 12.37 7.57
C VAL A 89 11.73 11.48 6.60
N LEU A 90 11.24 10.26 6.34
CA LEU A 90 11.84 9.34 5.38
C LEU A 90 11.84 9.91 3.96
N MET A 91 10.75 10.57 3.52
CA MET A 91 10.69 11.24 2.22
C MET A 91 11.71 12.37 2.11
N VAL A 92 11.84 13.21 3.13
CA VAL A 92 12.88 14.25 3.16
C VAL A 92 14.28 13.62 3.11
N ALA A 93 14.51 12.53 3.85
CA ALA A 93 15.77 11.80 3.82
C ALA A 93 16.07 11.20 2.43
N THR A 94 15.05 10.74 1.69
CA THR A 94 15.26 10.20 0.34
C THR A 94 15.84 11.20 -0.64
N ILE A 95 15.61 12.50 -0.48
CA ILE A 95 16.20 13.53 -1.36
C ILE A 95 17.74 13.49 -1.30
N PHE A 96 18.29 13.12 -0.14
CA PHE A 96 19.73 13.05 0.10
C PHE A 96 20.30 11.64 -0.12
N LEU A 97 19.55 10.59 0.22
CA LEU A 97 20.02 9.20 0.20
C LEU A 97 19.65 8.42 -1.07
N ALA A 98 18.59 8.80 -1.79
CA ALA A 98 18.12 8.04 -2.94
C ALA A 98 19.04 8.23 -4.15
N GLN A 99 19.33 7.11 -4.81
CA GLN A 99 20.08 7.10 -6.06
C GLN A 99 19.21 7.64 -7.21
N ASP A 100 19.83 8.34 -8.15
CA ASP A 100 19.15 8.82 -9.35
C ASP A 100 18.80 7.63 -10.26
N ILE A 101 17.52 7.21 -10.27
CA ILE A 101 17.01 6.19 -11.18
C ILE A 101 16.09 6.87 -12.18
N LYS A 102 16.45 6.83 -13.47
CA LYS A 102 15.69 7.48 -14.56
C LYS A 102 15.40 8.97 -14.34
N GLY A 103 16.33 9.69 -13.70
CA GLY A 103 16.20 11.13 -13.42
C GLY A 103 15.30 11.49 -12.23
N SER A 104 14.96 10.53 -11.37
CA SER A 104 14.19 10.77 -10.14
C SER A 104 14.85 10.13 -8.92
N ARG A 105 15.02 10.92 -7.86
CA ARG A 105 15.51 10.51 -6.53
C ARG A 105 14.38 10.06 -5.60
N SER A 106 13.54 9.15 -6.09
CA SER A 106 12.36 8.70 -5.33
C SER A 106 12.49 7.26 -4.82
N TRP A 107 13.54 6.55 -5.23
CA TRP A 107 13.70 5.11 -4.99
C TRP A 107 14.83 4.84 -4.02
N LEU A 108 14.50 4.17 -2.91
CA LEU A 108 15.48 3.57 -2.03
C LEU A 108 15.78 2.17 -2.55
N VAL A 109 17.00 1.97 -3.05
CA VAL A 109 17.47 0.71 -3.61
C VAL A 109 18.25 -0.03 -2.54
N PHE A 110 17.71 -1.15 -2.09
CA PHE A 110 18.36 -2.09 -1.20
C PHE A 110 18.64 -3.38 -1.98
N GLY A 111 19.69 -3.36 -2.81
CA GLY A 111 20.06 -4.50 -3.67
C GLY A 111 18.89 -4.91 -4.60
N PRO A 112 18.28 -6.09 -4.43
CA PRO A 112 17.16 -6.55 -5.27
C PRO A 112 15.80 -5.92 -4.89
N ILE A 113 15.70 -5.24 -3.75
CA ILE A 113 14.47 -4.62 -3.26
C ILE A 113 14.50 -3.14 -3.60
N HIS A 114 13.52 -2.69 -4.37
CA HIS A 114 13.30 -1.27 -4.66
C HIS A 114 12.08 -0.81 -3.89
N LEU A 115 12.27 0.09 -2.94
CA LEU A 115 11.19 0.60 -2.11
C LEU A 115 11.01 2.09 -2.40
N GLN A 116 9.77 2.49 -2.64
CA GLN A 116 9.41 3.88 -2.87
C GLN A 116 8.63 4.40 -1.64
N PRO A 117 9.25 5.22 -0.78
CA PRO A 117 8.59 5.74 0.42
C PRO A 117 7.31 6.54 0.13
N ALA A 118 7.23 7.18 -1.03
CA ALA A 118 6.05 7.93 -1.45
C ALA A 118 4.78 7.07 -1.55
N GLU A 119 4.91 5.76 -1.86
CA GLU A 119 3.75 4.85 -1.89
C GLU A 119 3.17 4.64 -0.50
N PHE A 120 4.03 4.48 0.51
CA PHE A 120 3.62 4.35 1.91
C PHE A 120 3.09 5.68 2.48
N ALA A 121 3.71 6.80 2.08
CA ALA A 121 3.28 8.13 2.51
C ALA A 121 1.83 8.42 2.09
N LYS A 122 1.41 8.05 0.86
CA LYS A 122 0.01 8.21 0.41
C LYS A 122 -1.00 7.53 1.35
N VAL A 123 -0.71 6.30 1.78
CA VAL A 123 -1.58 5.56 2.70
C VAL A 123 -1.58 6.21 4.09
N ALA A 124 -0.42 6.63 4.58
CA ALA A 124 -0.31 7.28 5.89
C ALA A 124 -1.01 8.64 5.92
N THR A 125 -0.90 9.44 4.85
CA THR A 125 -1.62 10.72 4.71
C THR A 125 -3.12 10.51 4.68
N ALA A 126 -3.62 9.54 3.90
CA ALA A 126 -5.05 9.22 3.88
C ALA A 126 -5.57 8.83 5.27
N LEU A 127 -4.78 8.04 6.02
CA LEU A 127 -5.13 7.62 7.37
C LEU A 127 -5.11 8.79 8.36
N ALA A 128 -4.06 9.62 8.35
CA ALA A 128 -3.97 10.82 9.17
C ALA A 128 -5.11 11.81 8.88
N LEU A 129 -5.42 12.02 7.60
CA LEU A 129 -6.52 12.87 7.15
C LEU A 129 -7.88 12.34 7.64
N SER A 130 -8.14 11.04 7.48
CA SER A 130 -9.39 10.43 7.96
C SER A 130 -9.55 10.58 9.48
N ARG A 131 -8.45 10.50 10.25
CA ARG A 131 -8.46 10.67 11.70
C ARG A 131 -8.76 12.10 12.14
N VAL A 132 -8.26 13.09 11.41
CA VAL A 132 -8.55 14.50 11.64
C VAL A 132 -10.01 14.80 11.33
N MET A 133 -10.46 14.41 10.13
CA MET A 133 -11.82 14.68 9.66
C MET A 133 -12.89 13.90 10.43
N GLY A 134 -12.56 12.71 10.94
CA GLY A 134 -13.45 11.87 11.74
C GLY A 134 -13.57 12.29 13.21
N SER A 135 -12.86 13.35 13.65
CA SER A 135 -12.97 13.83 15.03
C SER A 135 -14.26 14.63 15.23
N TYR A 136 -14.96 14.39 16.35
CA TYR A 136 -16.30 14.93 16.62
C TYR A 136 -16.37 16.47 16.65
N THR A 137 -15.22 17.13 16.82
CA THR A 137 -15.09 18.58 16.86
C THR A 137 -14.76 19.19 15.50
N PHE A 138 -14.45 18.38 14.49
CA PHE A 138 -14.04 18.84 13.17
C PHE A 138 -15.21 19.48 12.41
N SER A 139 -14.99 20.69 11.89
CA SER A 139 -15.94 21.34 11.00
C SER A 139 -15.22 21.96 9.81
N MET A 140 -15.58 21.54 8.60
CA MET A 140 -15.08 22.14 7.35
C MET A 140 -15.34 23.65 7.24
N LYS A 141 -16.27 24.19 8.04
CA LYS A 141 -16.58 25.62 8.09
C LYS A 141 -15.59 26.43 8.93
N ARG A 142 -14.77 25.79 9.76
CA ARG A 142 -13.74 26.45 10.57
C ARG A 142 -12.44 26.51 9.78
N LEU A 143 -11.92 27.72 9.60
CA LEU A 143 -10.67 27.95 8.88
C LEU A 143 -9.49 27.19 9.49
N ASN A 144 -9.42 27.06 10.82
CA ASN A 144 -8.34 26.32 11.48
C ASN A 144 -8.35 24.83 11.12
N ASP A 145 -9.53 24.22 11.03
CA ASP A 145 -9.69 22.81 10.67
C ASP A 145 -9.41 22.60 9.18
N ALA A 146 -9.82 23.54 8.32
CA ALA A 146 -9.53 23.53 6.89
C ALA A 146 -8.02 23.73 6.60
N LEU A 147 -7.35 24.62 7.33
CA LEU A 147 -5.90 24.83 7.23
C LEU A 147 -5.11 23.61 7.71
N LEU A 148 -5.57 22.94 8.76
CA LEU A 148 -4.93 21.71 9.25
C LEU A 148 -5.04 20.57 8.23
N VAL A 149 -6.19 20.44 7.54
CA VAL A 149 -6.35 19.49 6.43
C VAL A 149 -5.47 19.86 5.24
N ALA A 150 -5.41 21.14 4.87
CA ALA A 150 -4.56 21.62 3.79
C ALA A 150 -3.06 21.43 4.06
N PHE A 151 -2.65 21.48 5.34
CA PHE A 151 -1.26 21.22 5.73
C PHE A 151 -0.87 19.74 5.64
N LEU A 152 -1.83 18.82 5.80
CA LEU A 152 -1.56 17.38 5.73
C LEU A 152 -1.47 16.84 4.29
N LEU A 153 -2.07 17.56 3.33
CA LEU A 153 -2.06 17.26 1.90
C LEU A 153 -0.81 17.82 1.22
#